data_AF-A0A2N0RUD6-F1
#
_entry.id   AF-A0A2N0RUD6-F1
#
_cell.length_a   1.000
_cell.length_b   1.000
_cell.length_c   1.000
_cell.angle_alpha   90.00
_cell.angle_beta   90.00
_cell.angle_gamma   90.00
#
_symmetry.space_group_name_H-M   'P 1'
#
loop_
_entity.id
_entity.type
_entity.pdbx_description
1 polymer ?
#
loop_
_entity_poly.entity_id
_entity_poly.type
_entity_poly.pdbx_seq_one_letter_code
_entity_poly.pdbx_strand_id
1 'polypeptide(L)'
;CWKYEPDDRPDIREVVNRLVEVINNNSSHSSRNNSSLSSHHHVTSIEIFDWLLNNQNYTNSLLVLGDFHYLGIATEVDTKMAYNFYERAVGGDDGLNVVQYNLGVICENELRDKVKAAYWYRKSAEQGNHEARESFNRIRNDPNSSNVVPSITVERAELLRRLFGFYK
;
A
#
# COMPACT_ATOMS: atom_id res chain seq x y z
N CYS A 1 -12.64 30.81 1.88
CA CYS A 1 -13.19 31.14 3.20
C CYS A 1 -13.58 29.85 3.90
N TRP A 2 -13.12 29.63 5.13
CA TRP A 2 -13.66 28.62 6.05
C TRP A 2 -13.86 29.32 7.39
N LYS A 3 -15.05 29.21 7.97
CA LYS A 3 -15.45 29.98 9.16
C LYS A 3 -16.28 29.18 10.17
N TYR A 4 -16.48 27.90 9.87
CA TYR A 4 -17.17 26.90 10.68
C TYR A 4 -16.58 25.55 10.27
N GLU A 5 -15.59 25.08 11.03
CA GLU A 5 -15.29 23.65 11.12
C GLU A 5 -16.12 23.11 12.30
N PRO A 6 -16.87 22.01 12.14
CA PRO A 6 -17.27 21.18 13.26
C PRO A 6 -16.02 20.43 13.76
N ASP A 7 -15.73 20.48 15.06
CA ASP A 7 -14.45 20.06 15.66
C ASP A 7 -14.11 18.55 15.57
N ASP A 8 -15.00 17.70 15.01
CA ASP A 8 -14.82 16.25 14.89
C ASP A 8 -14.99 15.74 13.45
N ARG A 9 -13.95 15.07 12.92
CA ARG A 9 -13.92 14.39 11.60
C ARG A 9 -13.00 13.15 11.66
N PRO A 10 -13.15 12.11 10.82
CA PRO A 10 -13.33 12.25 9.37
C PRO A 10 -14.65 11.74 8.73
N ASP A 11 -15.21 10.62 9.21
CA ASP A 11 -16.30 9.81 8.62
C ASP A 11 -16.43 9.80 7.07
N ILE A 12 -15.71 8.88 6.40
CA ILE A 12 -16.00 8.49 5.00
C ILE A 12 -15.93 6.96 4.71
N ARG A 13 -16.79 6.10 5.26
CA ARG A 13 -17.32 6.15 6.63
C ARG A 13 -16.36 5.42 7.56
N GLU A 14 -15.95 6.08 8.64
CA GLU A 14 -14.71 5.81 9.40
C GLU A 14 -13.48 5.49 8.51
N VAL A 15 -13.40 6.19 7.36
CA VAL A 15 -12.50 5.95 6.20
C VAL A 15 -12.50 4.48 5.78
N VAL A 16 -13.66 4.03 5.28
CA VAL A 16 -14.01 2.63 5.00
C VAL A 16 -13.60 1.71 6.16
N ASN A 17 -13.97 2.09 7.39
CA ASN A 17 -13.60 1.43 8.66
C ASN A 17 -12.11 1.05 8.78
N ARG A 18 -11.22 2.01 8.51
CA ARG A 18 -9.75 1.79 8.41
C ARG A 18 -9.37 0.81 7.28
N LEU A 19 -10.11 0.91 6.19
CA LEU A 19 -9.93 0.37 4.84
C LEU A 19 -10.25 -1.10 4.47
N VAL A 20 -10.65 -2.11 5.27
CA VAL A 20 -11.02 -2.24 6.69
C VAL A 20 -9.92 -3.01 7.42
N GLU A 21 -9.38 -2.47 8.53
CA GLU A 21 -8.26 -3.05 9.30
C GLU A 21 -7.08 -3.53 8.42
N VAL A 22 -6.80 -2.82 7.32
CA VAL A 22 -6.52 -3.52 6.05
C VAL A 22 -5.06 -3.99 5.86
N ILE A 23 -4.78 -5.20 5.36
CA ILE A 23 -5.68 -6.32 5.02
C ILE A 23 -5.67 -7.37 6.15
N ASN A 24 -6.33 -7.05 7.27
CA ASN A 24 -6.57 -7.89 8.46
C ASN A 24 -5.48 -8.92 8.82
N ASN A 25 -4.31 -8.37 9.19
CA ASN A 25 -3.11 -9.01 9.72
C ASN A 25 -2.18 -9.71 8.71
N ASN A 26 -0.88 -9.56 8.93
CA ASN A 26 0.20 -10.31 8.25
C ASN A 26 0.29 -11.76 8.77
N SER A 27 -0.85 -12.44 8.95
CA SER A 27 -0.97 -13.64 9.77
C SER A 27 -1.13 -14.92 8.96
N SER A 28 -0.26 -15.89 9.26
CA SER A 28 -0.54 -17.30 9.02
C SER A 28 -1.81 -17.74 9.77
N HIS A 29 -2.82 -18.18 9.00
CA HIS A 29 -4.09 -18.78 9.44
C HIS A 29 -4.96 -18.03 10.47
N SER A 30 -6.11 -17.50 10.03
CA SER A 30 -7.41 -18.12 10.35
C SER A 30 -8.58 -17.43 9.63
N SER A 31 -9.67 -18.17 9.38
CA SER A 31 -10.90 -17.61 8.82
C SER A 31 -11.76 -16.96 9.89
N ARG A 32 -12.29 -15.75 9.64
CA ARG A 32 -13.50 -15.26 10.33
C ARG A 32 -14.29 -14.19 9.56
N ASN A 33 -15.54 -14.54 9.31
CA ASN A 33 -16.73 -13.69 9.27
C ASN A 33 -16.80 -12.53 8.26
N ASN A 34 -17.44 -12.79 7.12
CA ASN A 34 -18.15 -11.74 6.37
C ASN A 34 -19.28 -11.16 7.23
N SER A 35 -19.37 -9.82 7.37
CA SER A 35 -20.55 -9.17 7.96
C SER A 35 -20.93 -7.86 7.26
N SER A 36 -21.71 -7.99 6.17
CA SER A 36 -22.70 -7.01 5.69
C SER A 36 -22.28 -5.52 5.61
N LEU A 37 -21.46 -5.16 4.61
CA LEU A 37 -21.35 -3.75 4.20
C LEU A 37 -22.53 -3.36 3.29
N SER A 38 -23.70 -3.17 3.90
CA SER A 38 -24.91 -2.63 3.29
C SER A 38 -25.74 -1.97 4.40
N SER A 39 -26.26 -0.75 4.25
CA SER A 39 -26.84 -0.18 3.03
C SER A 39 -26.89 1.36 3.01
N HIS A 40 -27.14 1.91 1.81
CA HIS A 40 -27.71 3.24 1.48
C HIS A 40 -26.83 4.44 1.06
N HIS A 41 -25.50 4.47 1.27
CA HIS A 41 -24.60 5.40 0.55
C HIS A 41 -23.39 4.62 0.01
N HIS A 42 -22.97 4.90 -1.23
CA HIS A 42 -21.85 4.24 -1.90
C HIS A 42 -20.63 5.17 -1.93
N VAL A 43 -19.58 4.84 -1.18
CA VAL A 43 -18.31 5.60 -1.20
C VAL A 43 -17.51 5.23 -2.45
N THR A 44 -17.02 6.22 -3.18
CA THR A 44 -16.20 6.03 -4.39
C THR A 44 -14.70 6.06 -4.09
N SER A 45 -13.92 5.49 -5.00
CA SER A 45 -12.44 5.57 -4.98
C SER A 45 -11.93 7.00 -5.13
N ILE A 46 -12.68 7.89 -5.78
CA ILE A 46 -12.33 9.32 -5.93
C ILE A 46 -12.46 10.04 -4.58
N GLU A 47 -13.58 9.87 -3.86
CA GLU A 47 -13.78 10.47 -2.53
C GLU A 47 -12.72 10.00 -1.52
N ILE A 48 -12.26 8.75 -1.63
CA ILE A 48 -11.17 8.19 -0.81
C ILE A 48 -9.82 8.78 -1.22
N PHE A 49 -9.55 8.95 -2.52
CA PHE A 49 -8.31 9.58 -3.00
C PHE A 49 -8.23 11.05 -2.56
N ASP A 50 -9.31 11.81 -2.72
CA ASP A 50 -9.41 13.20 -2.23
C ASP A 50 -9.21 13.27 -0.71
N TRP A 51 -9.77 12.33 0.05
CA TRP A 51 -9.52 12.26 1.49
C TRP A 51 -8.05 11.99 1.82
N LEU A 52 -7.43 11.01 1.16
CA LEU A 52 -6.03 10.63 1.36
C LEU A 52 -5.07 11.79 1.03
N LEU A 53 -5.32 12.53 -0.05
CA LEU A 53 -4.54 13.72 -0.44
C LEU A 53 -4.52 14.79 0.66
N ASN A 54 -5.59 14.92 1.43
CA ASN A 54 -5.68 15.84 2.57
C ASN A 54 -5.12 15.27 3.89
N ASN A 55 -4.81 13.98 3.96
CA ASN A 55 -4.44 13.26 5.21
C ASN A 55 -3.05 12.60 5.13
N GLN A 56 -2.10 13.24 4.43
CA GLN A 56 -0.75 12.75 4.16
C GLN A 56 0.20 12.70 5.38
N ASN A 57 -0.27 13.02 6.59
CA ASN A 57 0.52 13.03 7.82
C ASN A 57 0.67 11.64 8.46
N TYR A 58 -0.03 10.62 7.93
CA TYR A 58 0.00 9.25 8.45
C TYR A 58 0.70 8.30 7.47
N THR A 59 1.60 7.46 7.97
CA THR A 59 2.32 6.41 7.20
C THR A 59 1.37 5.56 6.34
N ASN A 60 0.21 5.19 6.88
CA ASN A 60 -0.78 4.38 6.17
C ASN A 60 -1.45 5.16 5.01
N SER A 61 -1.73 6.45 5.16
CA SER A 61 -2.24 7.28 4.06
C SER A 61 -1.23 7.35 2.92
N LEU A 62 0.06 7.52 3.26
CA LEU A 62 1.15 7.57 2.28
C LEU A 62 1.34 6.21 1.57
N LEU A 63 1.27 5.09 2.30
CA LEU A 63 1.28 3.75 1.71
C LEU A 63 0.12 3.56 0.71
N VAL A 64 -1.11 3.94 1.08
CA VAL A 64 -2.28 3.75 0.22
C VAL A 64 -2.28 4.71 -0.99
N LEU A 65 -1.78 5.94 -0.85
CA LEU A 65 -1.51 6.82 -2.01
C LEU A 65 -0.48 6.21 -2.96
N GLY A 66 0.57 5.58 -2.41
CA GLY A 66 1.55 4.83 -3.19
C GLY A 66 0.94 3.67 -3.96
N ASP A 67 0.06 2.89 -3.33
CA ASP A 67 -0.69 1.82 -4.00
C ASP A 67 -1.63 2.38 -5.08
N PHE A 68 -2.36 3.49 -4.82
CA PHE A 68 -3.26 4.09 -5.80
C PHE A 68 -2.54 4.53 -7.08
N HIS A 69 -1.39 5.22 -6.95
CA HIS A 69 -0.56 5.63 -8.09
C HIS A 69 0.14 4.45 -8.78
N TYR A 70 0.53 3.40 -8.05
CA TYR A 70 1.10 2.20 -8.65
C TYR A 70 0.06 1.39 -9.47
N LEU A 71 -1.23 1.50 -9.11
CA LEU A 71 -2.30 0.65 -9.65
C LEU A 71 -3.27 1.35 -10.61
N GLY A 72 -3.18 2.67 -10.73
CA GLY A 72 -4.11 3.50 -11.50
C GLY A 72 -5.53 3.53 -10.88
N ILE A 73 -5.63 3.65 -9.56
CA ILE A 73 -6.92 3.70 -8.84
C ILE A 73 -7.26 5.18 -8.61
N ALA A 74 -8.38 5.64 -9.20
CA ALA A 74 -8.81 7.05 -9.21
C ALA A 74 -7.79 8.06 -9.81
N THR A 75 -6.69 7.57 -10.39
CA THR A 75 -5.58 8.35 -10.96
C THR A 75 -4.89 7.53 -12.07
N GLU A 76 -3.95 8.13 -12.80
CA GLU A 76 -3.13 7.41 -13.79
C GLU A 76 -2.01 6.60 -13.11
N VAL A 77 -1.47 5.59 -13.82
CA VAL A 77 -0.35 4.79 -13.29
C VAL A 77 0.94 5.61 -13.31
N ASP A 78 1.45 5.97 -12.14
CA ASP A 78 2.73 6.64 -11.94
C ASP A 78 3.58 5.94 -10.87
N THR A 79 4.52 5.10 -11.34
CA THR A 79 5.44 4.36 -10.47
C THR A 79 6.49 5.25 -9.78
N LYS A 80 6.72 6.49 -10.26
CA LYS A 80 7.62 7.46 -9.61
C LYS A 80 6.91 8.18 -8.48
N MET A 81 5.65 8.57 -8.69
CA MET A 81 4.84 9.16 -7.62
C MET A 81 4.54 8.12 -6.53
N ALA A 82 4.28 6.86 -6.91
CA ALA A 82 4.21 5.75 -5.98
C ALA A 82 5.49 5.58 -5.14
N TYR A 83 6.67 5.60 -5.78
CA TYR A 83 7.95 5.55 -5.08
C TYR A 83 8.10 6.71 -4.08
N ASN A 84 7.76 7.94 -4.45
CA ASN A 84 7.87 9.10 -3.55
C ASN A 84 6.94 8.98 -2.33
N PHE A 85 5.71 8.51 -2.51
CA PHE A 85 4.78 8.26 -1.41
C PHE A 85 5.30 7.16 -0.46
N TYR A 86 5.86 6.07 -0.98
CA TYR A 86 6.50 5.04 -0.15
C TYR A 86 7.76 5.53 0.57
N GLU A 87 8.63 6.28 -0.10
CA GLU A 87 9.86 6.84 0.48
C GLU A 87 9.54 7.78 1.67
N ARG A 88 8.47 8.58 1.54
CA ARG A 88 7.92 9.39 2.64
C ARG A 88 7.34 8.53 3.76
N ALA A 89 6.66 7.43 3.43
CA ALA A 89 6.07 6.51 4.41
C ALA A 89 7.11 5.78 5.28
N VAL A 90 8.33 5.55 4.79
CA VAL A 90 9.43 4.96 5.60
C VAL A 90 9.86 5.85 6.77
N GLY A 91 9.66 7.17 6.67
CA GLY A 91 10.12 8.14 7.67
C GLY A 91 9.23 8.33 8.90
N GLY A 92 8.08 7.66 8.98
CA GLY A 92 7.20 7.70 10.15
C GLY A 92 7.57 6.67 11.23
N ASP A 93 7.06 6.85 12.45
CA ASP A 93 7.44 6.06 13.63
C ASP A 93 7.21 4.54 13.44
N ASP A 94 6.14 4.15 12.75
CA ASP A 94 5.82 2.78 12.36
C ASP A 94 6.26 2.50 10.90
N GLY A 95 7.55 2.61 10.58
CA GLY A 95 8.12 2.46 9.24
C GLY A 95 7.98 1.05 8.62
N LEU A 96 6.76 0.69 8.21
CA LEU A 96 6.30 -0.67 7.91
C LEU A 96 7.24 -1.45 6.98
N ASN A 97 7.50 -2.71 7.34
CA ASN A 97 8.26 -3.65 6.50
C ASN A 97 7.63 -3.84 5.10
N VAL A 98 6.31 -3.67 4.97
CA VAL A 98 5.55 -3.66 3.71
C VAL A 98 5.94 -2.49 2.80
N VAL A 99 6.14 -1.28 3.34
CA VAL A 99 6.59 -0.11 2.57
C VAL A 99 7.99 -0.34 2.02
N GLN A 100 8.88 -0.88 2.86
CA GLN A 100 10.24 -1.23 2.48
C GLN A 100 10.26 -2.35 1.42
N TYR A 101 9.37 -3.34 1.51
CA TYR A 101 9.20 -4.35 0.45
C TYR A 101 8.70 -3.72 -0.86
N ASN A 102 7.68 -2.85 -0.82
CA ASN A 102 7.15 -2.16 -2.00
C ASN A 102 8.24 -1.28 -2.68
N LEU A 103 9.10 -0.60 -1.91
CA LEU A 103 10.28 0.11 -2.44
C LEU A 103 11.28 -0.84 -3.10
N GLY A 104 11.52 -2.02 -2.52
CA GLY A 104 12.36 -3.06 -3.12
C GLY A 104 11.84 -3.53 -4.49
N VAL A 105 10.53 -3.77 -4.59
CA VAL A 105 9.85 -4.17 -5.83
C VAL A 105 9.97 -3.10 -6.92
N ILE A 106 9.72 -1.82 -6.61
CA ILE A 106 9.89 -0.72 -7.59
C ILE A 106 11.36 -0.57 -8.00
N CYS A 107 12.30 -0.68 -7.04
CA CYS A 107 13.73 -0.64 -7.36
C CYS A 107 14.13 -1.76 -8.33
N GLU A 108 13.63 -2.98 -8.14
CA GLU A 108 13.99 -4.12 -8.99
C GLU A 108 13.33 -4.11 -10.37
N ASN A 109 12.01 -3.92 -10.43
CA ASN A 109 11.24 -4.10 -11.67
C ASN A 109 11.27 -2.85 -12.55
N GLU A 110 10.97 -1.68 -11.96
CA GLU A 110 10.76 -0.42 -12.69
C GLU A 110 12.08 0.33 -12.89
N LEU A 111 12.86 0.50 -11.81
CA LEU A 111 14.12 1.25 -11.83
C LEU A 111 15.33 0.39 -12.22
N ARG A 112 15.21 -0.95 -12.14
CA ARG A 112 16.27 -1.95 -12.38
C ARG A 112 17.53 -1.77 -11.51
N ASP A 113 17.40 -1.07 -10.40
CA ASP A 113 18.42 -0.81 -9.40
C ASP A 113 18.41 -1.96 -8.36
N LYS A 114 19.07 -3.07 -8.72
CA LYS A 114 19.18 -4.24 -7.84
C LYS A 114 19.93 -3.96 -6.52
N VAL A 115 20.73 -2.90 -6.46
CA VAL A 115 21.46 -2.50 -5.23
C VAL A 115 20.49 -1.86 -4.23
N LYS A 116 19.66 -0.90 -4.67
CA LYS A 116 18.58 -0.36 -3.83
C LYS A 116 17.52 -1.42 -3.50
N ALA A 117 17.18 -2.30 -4.45
CA ALA A 117 16.25 -3.40 -4.19
C ALA A 117 16.76 -4.31 -3.05
N ALA A 118 18.02 -4.75 -3.11
CA ALA A 118 18.63 -5.55 -2.06
C ALA A 118 18.72 -4.80 -0.71
N TYR A 119 18.99 -3.48 -0.72
CA TYR A 119 18.96 -2.66 0.50
C TYR A 119 17.57 -2.66 1.16
N TRP A 120 16.53 -2.38 0.38
CA TRP A 120 15.15 -2.27 0.86
C TRP A 120 14.55 -3.62 1.28
N TYR A 121 14.77 -4.67 0.49
CA TYR A 121 14.39 -6.04 0.87
C TYR A 121 15.09 -6.49 2.15
N ARG A 122 16.39 -6.19 2.32
CA ARG A 122 17.11 -6.52 3.57
C ARG A 122 16.51 -5.80 4.78
N LYS A 123 16.15 -4.52 4.63
CA LYS A 123 15.51 -3.73 5.70
C LYS A 123 14.14 -4.29 6.10
N SER A 124 13.33 -4.69 5.12
CA SER A 124 12.05 -5.36 5.36
C SER A 124 12.22 -6.75 6.01
N ALA A 125 13.23 -7.51 5.61
CA ALA A 125 13.57 -8.82 6.19
C ALA A 125 14.13 -8.73 7.62
N GLU A 126 14.87 -7.68 7.95
CA GLU A 126 15.31 -7.36 9.33
C GLU A 126 14.09 -7.13 10.26
N GLN A 127 12.95 -6.73 9.71
CA GLN A 127 11.65 -6.59 10.38
C GLN A 127 10.73 -7.83 10.18
N GLY A 128 11.28 -8.99 9.86
CA GLY A 128 10.56 -10.27 9.82
C GLY A 128 9.73 -10.58 8.57
N ASN A 129 9.72 -9.72 7.54
CA ASN A 129 9.02 -10.00 6.29
C ASN A 129 9.69 -11.17 5.52
N HIS A 130 8.91 -12.18 5.11
CA HIS A 130 9.47 -13.41 4.53
C HIS A 130 9.82 -13.25 3.05
N GLU A 131 8.93 -12.60 2.30
CA GLU A 131 9.00 -12.37 0.87
C GLU A 131 10.21 -11.49 0.53
N ALA A 132 10.49 -10.49 1.38
CA ALA A 132 11.68 -9.67 1.33
C ALA A 132 12.96 -10.47 1.63
N ARG A 133 12.91 -11.40 2.58
CA ARG A 133 14.06 -12.27 2.91
C ARG A 133 14.40 -13.18 1.73
N GLU A 134 13.40 -13.74 1.07
CA GLU A 134 13.57 -14.56 -0.14
C GLU A 134 14.07 -13.73 -1.32
N SER A 135 13.50 -12.52 -1.53
CA SER A 135 13.91 -11.60 -2.60
C SER A 135 15.35 -11.09 -2.42
N PHE A 136 15.75 -10.76 -1.20
CA PHE A 136 17.13 -10.42 -0.85
C PHE A 136 18.08 -11.60 -1.12
N ASN A 137 17.72 -12.81 -0.68
CA ASN A 137 18.51 -14.01 -0.94
C ASN A 137 18.64 -14.32 -2.44
N ARG A 138 17.56 -14.13 -3.23
CA ARG A 138 17.57 -14.30 -4.68
C ARG A 138 18.56 -13.35 -5.35
N ILE A 139 18.45 -12.03 -5.12
CA ILE A 139 19.37 -11.05 -5.72
C ILE A 139 20.83 -11.30 -5.29
N ARG A 140 21.06 -11.70 -4.03
CA ARG A 140 22.41 -11.97 -3.52
C ARG A 140 23.02 -13.24 -4.11
N ASN A 141 22.23 -14.28 -4.34
CA ASN A 141 22.71 -15.58 -4.81
C ASN A 141 22.78 -15.65 -6.35
N ASP A 142 21.88 -14.95 -7.06
CA ASP A 142 21.92 -14.76 -8.52
C ASP A 142 21.60 -13.28 -8.87
N PRO A 143 22.64 -12.44 -9.04
CA PRO A 143 22.48 -11.05 -9.47
C PRO A 143 21.88 -10.89 -10.87
N ASN A 144 21.89 -11.93 -11.71
CA ASN A 144 21.32 -11.88 -13.06
C ASN A 144 19.84 -12.28 -13.09
N SER A 145 19.32 -12.92 -12.03
CA SER A 145 17.92 -13.37 -11.91
C SER A 145 16.93 -12.29 -12.35
N SER A 146 16.07 -12.63 -13.30
CA SER A 146 15.03 -11.78 -13.87
C SER A 146 13.61 -12.17 -13.43
N ASN A 147 13.49 -13.05 -12.43
CA ASN A 147 12.20 -13.48 -11.90
C ASN A 147 11.51 -12.31 -11.18
N VAL A 148 10.46 -11.78 -11.81
CA VAL A 148 9.56 -10.80 -11.22
C VAL A 148 8.95 -11.39 -9.94
N VAL A 149 9.23 -10.77 -8.80
CA VAL A 149 8.58 -11.17 -7.54
C VAL A 149 7.12 -10.69 -7.58
N PRO A 150 6.13 -11.55 -7.33
CA PRO A 150 4.77 -11.11 -7.10
C PRO A 150 4.76 -10.14 -5.91
N SER A 151 4.31 -8.90 -6.14
CA SER A 151 4.20 -7.97 -5.03
C SER A 151 3.03 -8.36 -4.13
N ILE A 152 3.18 -8.19 -2.81
CA ILE A 152 2.08 -8.17 -1.84
C ILE A 152 1.03 -7.10 -2.23
N THR A 153 1.44 -6.13 -3.06
CA THR A 153 0.52 -5.19 -3.73
C THR A 153 -0.51 -5.88 -4.64
N VAL A 154 -0.31 -7.11 -5.15
CA VAL A 154 -1.28 -7.77 -6.06
C VAL A 154 -2.57 -8.15 -5.32
N GLU A 155 -2.48 -8.90 -4.22
CA GLU A 155 -3.67 -9.26 -3.43
C GLU A 155 -4.33 -8.03 -2.80
N ARG A 156 -3.50 -7.06 -2.36
CA ARG A 156 -3.95 -5.75 -1.88
C ARG A 156 -4.69 -4.96 -2.96
N ALA A 157 -4.17 -4.94 -4.20
CA ALA A 157 -4.78 -4.29 -5.35
C ALA A 157 -6.11 -4.91 -5.74
N GLU A 158 -6.20 -6.25 -5.74
CA GLU A 158 -7.45 -6.93 -6.00
C GLU A 158 -8.50 -6.59 -4.95
N LEU A 159 -8.13 -6.55 -3.67
CA LEU A 159 -9.09 -6.19 -2.62
C LEU A 159 -9.47 -4.71 -2.64
N LEU A 160 -8.54 -3.77 -2.89
CA LEU A 160 -8.85 -2.36 -3.13
C LEU A 160 -9.80 -2.20 -4.34
N ARG A 161 -9.56 -2.92 -5.44
CA ARG A 161 -10.44 -2.91 -6.62
C ARG A 161 -11.84 -3.46 -6.31
N ARG A 162 -11.94 -4.54 -5.52
CA ARG A 162 -13.22 -5.13 -5.08
C ARG A 162 -13.97 -4.21 -4.11
N LEU A 163 -13.28 -3.59 -3.15
CA LEU A 163 -13.84 -2.66 -2.16
C LEU A 163 -14.47 -1.42 -2.81
N PHE A 164 -13.89 -0.93 -3.91
CA PHE A 164 -14.36 0.28 -4.60
C PHE A 164 -15.12 -0.02 -5.91
N GLY A 165 -15.60 -1.25 -6.10
CA GLY A 165 -16.53 -1.62 -7.17
C GLY A 165 -15.96 -1.70 -8.59
N PHE A 166 -14.62 -1.79 -8.75
CA PHE A 166 -13.97 -1.84 -10.07
C PHE A 166 -14.12 -3.21 -10.75
N TYR A 167 -15.28 -3.46 -11.35
CA TYR A 167 -15.48 -4.49 -12.38
C TYR A 167 -15.28 -3.88 -13.78
N LYS A 168 -14.69 -4.67 -14.69
CA LYS A 168 -14.56 -4.36 -16.12
C LYS A 168 -15.68 -5.03 -16.93
#